data_AF-A0A847GPU6-F1
#
_entry.id   AF-A0A847GPU6-F1
#
_cell.length_a   1.000
_cell.length_b   1.000
_cell.length_c   1.000
_cell.angle_alpha   90.00
_cell.angle_beta   90.00
_cell.angle_gamma   90.00
#
_symmetry.space_group_name_H-M   'P 1'
#
loop_
_entity.id
_entity.type
_entity.pdbx_description
1 polymer ?
#
loop_
_entity_poly.entity_id
_entity_poly.type
_entity_poly.pdbx_seq_one_letter_code
_entity_poly.pdbx_strand_id
1 'polypeptide(L)'
;AVIDTQPRLRHLLLLSRQDDDKHKFLCGHDERHWFVAAVPERLAVSTVRTAFEALKPDSVRYLQDHVQRVKPQKRNRRRNDAFVRQGEWFFVPVPRWYRANEKLILRNEPIRRGTGTSHICEELIRDGGELVYVSPQHPEGLTAVQYRQLLSRRPKLRNLQWVTQRRNPQVFVRGKIRHADHKTIVLADWHQVLMNTETQSVAMRHVAFID
;
A
#
# COMPACT_ATOMS: atom_id res chain seq x y z
N ALA A 1 2.27 -12.02 23.89
CA ALA A 1 1.89 -11.14 25.02
C ALA A 1 1.22 -9.87 24.50
N VAL A 2 0.24 -9.33 25.22
CA VAL A 2 -0.35 -8.01 24.92
C VAL A 2 0.55 -6.92 25.50
N ILE A 3 0.94 -5.94 24.69
CA ILE A 3 1.86 -4.85 25.06
C ILE A 3 1.12 -3.57 25.39
N ASP A 4 0.09 -3.23 24.61
CA ASP A 4 -0.74 -2.04 24.82
C ASP A 4 -2.16 -2.34 24.36
N THR A 5 -3.15 -1.77 25.06
CA THR A 5 -4.56 -1.86 24.68
C THR A 5 -5.15 -0.47 24.66
N GLN A 6 -5.88 -0.16 23.59
CA GLN A 6 -6.60 1.11 23.43
C GLN A 6 -8.07 0.79 23.16
N PRO A 7 -8.88 0.47 24.19
CA PRO A 7 -10.27 0.05 24.03
C PRO A 7 -11.13 1.07 23.27
N ARG A 8 -10.92 2.37 23.52
CA ARG A 8 -11.62 3.46 22.81
C ARG A 8 -11.35 3.45 21.30
N LEU A 9 -10.16 3.05 20.90
CA LEU A 9 -9.81 2.88 19.49
C LEU A 9 -10.23 1.50 18.98
N ARG A 10 -10.52 0.54 19.86
CA ARG A 10 -10.70 -0.90 19.54
C ARG A 10 -9.45 -1.54 18.94
N HIS A 11 -8.29 -1.16 19.47
CA HIS A 11 -6.99 -1.65 19.01
C HIS A 11 -6.16 -2.18 20.17
N LEU A 12 -5.29 -3.12 19.87
CA LEU A 12 -4.28 -3.62 20.79
C LEU A 12 -3.00 -3.96 20.03
N LEU A 13 -1.87 -3.87 20.72
CA LEU A 13 -0.55 -4.22 20.21
C LEU A 13 -0.12 -5.54 20.83
N LEU A 14 0.16 -6.55 19.99
CA LEU A 14 0.70 -7.83 20.40
C LEU A 14 2.20 -7.90 20.16
N LEU A 15 2.89 -8.67 21.01
CA LEU A 15 4.24 -9.15 20.82
C LEU A 15 4.21 -10.68 20.74
N SER A 16 4.70 -11.22 19.63
CA SER A 16 5.07 -12.63 19.50
C SER A 16 6.59 -12.77 19.65
N ARG A 17 7.03 -13.88 20.23
CA ARG A 17 8.45 -14.26 20.32
C ARG A 17 8.61 -15.60 19.61
N GLN A 18 9.53 -15.69 18.67
CA GLN A 18 9.86 -16.91 17.94
C GLN A 18 11.36 -16.94 17.71
N ASP A 19 12.04 -18.02 18.12
CA ASP A 19 13.46 -18.28 17.86
C ASP A 19 14.38 -17.04 18.08
N ASP A 20 14.23 -16.41 19.25
CA ASP A 20 14.85 -15.13 19.69
C ASP A 20 14.38 -13.84 19.02
N ASP A 21 13.62 -13.91 17.93
CA ASP A 21 13.02 -12.77 17.26
C ASP A 21 11.74 -12.27 17.96
N LYS A 22 11.56 -10.95 17.94
CA LYS A 22 10.42 -10.24 18.55
C LYS A 22 9.60 -9.57 17.46
N HIS A 23 8.43 -10.13 17.16
CA HIS A 23 7.52 -9.58 16.16
C HIS A 23 6.33 -8.88 16.82
N LYS A 24 5.98 -7.71 16.29
CA LYS A 24 4.84 -6.93 16.81
C LYS A 24 3.72 -6.91 15.79
N PHE A 25 2.50 -7.04 16.29
CA PHE A 25 1.30 -7.03 15.47
C PHE A 25 0.32 -6.01 16.04
N LEU A 26 -0.15 -5.10 15.19
CA LEU A 26 -1.27 -4.24 15.50
C LEU A 26 -2.55 -4.99 15.13
N CYS A 27 -3.38 -5.25 16.13
CA CYS A 27 -4.67 -5.88 15.94
C CYS A 27 -5.78 -4.89 16.28
N GLY A 28 -6.90 -4.98 15.59
CA GLY A 28 -8.03 -4.13 15.91
C GLY A 28 -9.29 -4.48 15.15
N HIS A 29 -10.39 -3.83 15.55
CA HIS A 29 -11.65 -3.90 14.83
C HIS A 29 -11.85 -2.64 14.00
N ASP A 30 -11.54 -2.79 12.72
CA ASP A 30 -11.66 -1.89 11.60
C ASP A 30 -13.06 -1.69 10.99
N GLU A 31 -13.82 -0.59 11.18
CA GLU A 31 -15.14 -0.35 10.54
C GLU A 31 -16.12 -1.53 10.65
N ARG A 32 -15.98 -2.55 9.79
CA ARG A 32 -16.78 -3.78 9.71
C ARG A 32 -16.02 -5.08 9.98
N HIS A 33 -14.69 -5.06 10.16
CA HIS A 33 -13.88 -6.28 10.23
C HIS A 33 -12.73 -6.21 11.23
N TRP A 34 -12.34 -7.38 11.72
CA TRP A 34 -11.10 -7.53 12.48
C TRP A 34 -9.91 -7.59 11.54
N PHE A 35 -8.82 -6.95 11.92
CA PHE A 35 -7.58 -7.00 11.17
C PHE A 35 -6.37 -7.24 12.08
N VAL A 36 -5.32 -7.75 11.45
CA VAL A 36 -3.98 -7.88 12.02
C VAL A 36 -3.01 -7.29 11.01
N ALA A 37 -2.07 -6.46 11.48
CA ALA A 37 -1.01 -5.89 10.66
C ALA A 37 0.35 -6.11 11.33
N ALA A 38 1.29 -6.73 10.62
CA ALA A 38 2.66 -6.83 11.08
C ALA A 38 3.32 -5.44 11.14
N VAL A 39 3.92 -5.10 12.29
CA VAL A 39 4.54 -3.79 12.50
C VAL A 39 6.03 -3.90 12.16
N PRO A 40 6.56 -3.08 11.24
CA PRO A 40 7.97 -3.11 10.87
C PRO A 40 8.89 -2.89 12.07
N GLU A 41 9.95 -3.68 12.16
CA GLU A 41 10.92 -3.68 13.26
C GLU A 41 11.85 -2.44 13.23
N ARG A 42 11.84 -1.69 12.12
CA ARG A 42 12.63 -0.47 11.89
C ARG A 42 12.37 0.66 12.89
N LEU A 43 11.23 0.63 13.60
CA LEU A 43 10.88 1.61 14.62
C LEU A 43 10.63 0.92 15.97
N ALA A 44 11.14 1.53 17.04
CA ALA A 44 10.85 1.09 18.39
C ALA A 44 9.38 1.38 18.74
N VAL A 45 8.54 0.34 18.60
CA VAL A 45 7.09 0.42 18.87
C VAL A 45 6.77 -0.20 20.23
N SER A 46 6.10 0.56 21.10
CA SER A 46 5.67 0.08 22.43
C SER A 46 4.20 0.39 22.74
N THR A 47 3.52 1.10 21.85
CA THR A 47 2.11 1.48 22.01
C THR A 47 1.39 1.34 20.68
N VAL A 48 0.06 1.20 20.73
CA VAL A 48 -0.81 1.25 19.55
C VAL A 48 -0.57 2.54 18.75
N ARG A 49 -0.30 3.66 19.45
CA ARG A 49 -0.02 4.94 18.79
C ARG A 49 1.28 4.91 17.99
N THR A 50 2.37 4.36 18.55
CA THR A 50 3.64 4.24 17.83
C THR A 50 3.57 3.17 16.73
N ALA A 51 2.74 2.14 16.89
CA ALA A 51 2.45 1.16 15.85
C ALA A 51 1.75 1.80 14.63
N PHE A 52 0.75 2.65 14.86
CA PHE A 52 0.11 3.40 13.78
C PHE A 52 1.09 4.29 13.01
N GLU A 53 2.00 4.98 13.70
CA GLU A 53 3.04 5.77 13.04
C GLU A 53 4.00 4.88 12.25
N ALA A 54 4.39 3.71 12.78
CA ALA A 54 5.32 2.82 12.11
C ALA A 54 4.78 2.21 10.80
N LEU A 55 3.45 2.00 10.74
CA LEU A 55 2.72 1.50 9.58
C LEU A 55 2.49 2.56 8.49
N LYS A 56 2.82 3.84 8.73
CA LYS A 56 2.73 4.89 7.71
C LYS A 56 3.93 4.82 6.76
N PRO A 57 3.71 5.04 5.45
CA PRO A 57 4.79 5.31 4.51
C PRO A 57 5.66 6.49 4.96
N ASP A 58 6.94 6.47 4.59
CA ASP A 58 7.88 7.51 5.00
C ASP A 58 7.51 8.87 4.42
N SER A 59 7.01 8.91 3.18
CA SER A 59 6.46 10.11 2.55
C SER A 59 5.23 10.65 3.29
N VAL A 60 4.37 9.79 3.82
CA VAL A 60 3.20 10.19 4.64
C VAL A 60 3.66 10.81 5.95
N ARG A 61 4.65 10.20 6.63
CA ARG A 61 5.23 10.77 7.86
C ARG A 61 5.89 12.12 7.60
N TYR A 62 6.68 12.22 6.52
CA TYR A 62 7.31 13.46 6.13
C TYR A 62 6.29 14.57 5.85
N LEU A 63 5.24 14.26 5.08
CA LEU A 63 4.17 15.20 4.78
C LEU A 63 3.42 15.63 6.06
N GLN A 64 3.10 14.66 6.92
CA GLN A 64 2.41 14.90 8.19
C GLN A 64 3.22 15.82 9.12
N ASP A 65 4.52 15.58 9.25
CA ASP A 65 5.36 16.24 10.25
C ASP A 65 5.93 17.58 9.76
N HIS A 66 6.39 17.64 8.50
CA HIS A 66 7.17 18.78 8.00
C HIS A 66 6.37 19.73 7.11
N VAL A 67 5.45 19.20 6.29
CA VAL A 67 4.72 19.99 5.29
C VAL A 67 3.39 20.48 5.86
N GLN A 68 2.52 19.56 6.28
CA GLN A 68 1.18 19.85 6.77
C GLN A 68 1.15 20.16 8.27
N ARG A 69 2.21 19.78 9.01
CA ARG A 69 2.35 19.98 10.47
C ARG A 69 1.10 19.54 11.23
N VAL A 70 0.63 18.34 10.92
CA VAL A 70 -0.64 17.80 11.45
C VAL A 70 -0.57 17.72 12.98
N LYS A 71 -1.57 18.34 13.63
CA LYS A 71 -1.70 18.36 15.09
C LYS A 71 -1.66 16.94 15.67
N PRO A 72 -0.96 16.68 16.79
CA PRO A 72 -0.78 15.33 17.35
C PRO A 72 -2.06 14.49 17.53
N GLN A 73 -3.17 15.14 17.88
CA GLN A 73 -4.49 14.50 18.09
C GLN A 73 -5.20 14.10 16.79
N LYS A 74 -4.74 14.60 15.64
CA LYS A 74 -5.29 14.31 14.31
C LYS A 74 -4.46 13.27 13.53
N ARG A 75 -3.20 13.03 13.93
CA ARG A 75 -2.24 12.19 13.19
C ARG A 75 -2.73 10.77 12.89
N ASN A 76 -3.47 10.17 13.82
CA ASN A 76 -3.99 8.80 13.68
C ASN A 76 -5.48 8.74 13.32
N ARG A 77 -6.10 9.88 12.99
CA ARG A 77 -7.43 9.86 12.39
C ARG A 77 -7.31 9.30 10.98
N ARG A 78 -8.34 8.55 10.54
CA ARG A 78 -8.44 8.05 9.16
C ARG A 78 -8.35 9.15 8.11
N ARG A 79 -8.79 10.35 8.45
CA ARG A 79 -8.71 11.53 7.60
C ARG A 79 -8.05 12.67 8.38
N ASN A 80 -7.03 13.24 7.80
CA ASN A 80 -6.38 14.48 8.26
C ASN A 80 -5.84 15.25 7.05
N ASP A 81 -5.08 16.30 7.31
CA ASP A 81 -4.60 17.22 6.26
C ASP A 81 -3.48 16.59 5.40
N ALA A 82 -2.87 15.49 5.84
CA ALA A 82 -1.84 14.77 5.10
C ALA A 82 -2.36 13.56 4.31
N PHE A 83 -3.45 12.92 4.75
CA PHE A 83 -3.98 11.75 4.05
C PHE A 83 -5.45 11.45 4.39
N VAL A 84 -6.07 10.66 3.51
CA VAL A 84 -7.23 9.81 3.81
C VAL A 84 -6.73 8.35 3.82
N ARG A 85 -7.20 7.53 4.76
CA ARG A 85 -6.83 6.11 4.88
C ARG A 85 -8.06 5.22 4.82
N GLN A 86 -7.96 4.12 4.08
CA GLN A 86 -8.96 3.05 4.02
C GLN A 86 -8.22 1.71 3.98
N GLY A 87 -8.44 0.85 4.98
CA GLY A 87 -7.69 -0.40 5.13
C GLY A 87 -6.18 -0.17 5.22
N GLU A 88 -5.44 -0.72 4.27
CA GLU A 88 -3.99 -0.56 4.10
C GLU A 88 -3.58 0.61 3.19
N TRP A 89 -4.54 1.27 2.55
CA TRP A 89 -4.28 2.31 1.57
C TRP A 89 -4.29 3.70 2.19
N PHE A 90 -3.27 4.48 1.86
CA PHE A 90 -3.16 5.91 2.12
C PHE A 90 -3.35 6.66 0.80
N PHE A 91 -4.31 7.57 0.80
CA PHE A 91 -4.58 8.51 -0.27
C PHE A 91 -4.02 9.87 0.14
N VAL A 92 -2.91 10.25 -0.46
CA VAL A 92 -2.13 11.44 -0.12
C VAL A 92 -2.44 12.54 -1.13
N PRO A 93 -2.94 13.72 -0.72
CA PRO A 93 -3.22 14.81 -1.65
C PRO A 93 -1.97 15.16 -2.47
N VAL A 94 -2.12 15.23 -3.79
CA VAL A 94 -1.03 15.72 -4.64
C VAL A 94 -0.89 17.24 -4.51
N PRO A 95 0.28 17.82 -4.81
CA PRO A 95 0.45 19.26 -4.84
C PRO A 95 -0.53 19.94 -5.82
N ARG A 96 -0.97 21.17 -5.51
CA ARG A 96 -1.95 21.93 -6.34
C ARG A 96 -1.52 22.16 -7.80
N TRP A 97 -0.22 22.12 -8.07
CA TRP A 97 0.34 22.26 -9.42
C TRP A 97 0.31 20.97 -10.23
N TYR A 98 0.02 19.81 -9.62
CA TYR A 98 -0.13 18.56 -10.35
C TYR A 98 -1.24 18.72 -11.40
N ARG A 99 -0.96 18.26 -12.61
CA ARG A 99 -1.90 18.25 -13.73
C ARG A 99 -1.98 16.82 -14.26
N ALA A 100 -3.10 16.17 -13.98
CA ALA A 100 -3.39 14.86 -14.53
C ALA A 100 -3.51 14.96 -16.05
N ASN A 101 -2.88 14.03 -16.77
CA ASN A 101 -3.17 13.84 -18.19
C ASN A 101 -4.49 13.07 -18.30
N GLU A 102 -5.56 13.77 -18.64
CA GLU A 102 -6.90 13.19 -18.68
C GLU A 102 -7.03 12.01 -19.66
N LYS A 103 -6.16 11.94 -20.69
CA LYS A 103 -6.11 10.83 -21.64
C LYS A 103 -5.65 9.51 -21.02
N LEU A 104 -5.05 9.55 -19.83
CA LEU A 104 -4.56 8.38 -19.11
C LEU A 104 -5.54 7.89 -18.03
N ILE A 105 -6.72 8.51 -17.90
CA ILE A 105 -7.70 8.15 -16.88
C ILE A 105 -8.32 6.79 -17.20
N LEU A 106 -8.12 5.86 -16.29
CA LEU A 106 -8.81 4.58 -16.21
C LEU A 106 -10.01 4.73 -15.27
N ARG A 107 -11.17 4.23 -15.68
CA ARG A 107 -12.41 4.32 -14.88
C ARG A 107 -12.78 2.99 -14.25
N ASN A 108 -13.24 3.04 -13.00
CA ASN A 108 -13.60 1.86 -12.22
C ASN A 108 -12.47 0.82 -12.13
N GLU A 109 -11.24 1.32 -12.02
CA GLU A 109 -10.05 0.50 -12.04
C GLU A 109 -9.76 -0.06 -10.64
N PRO A 110 -9.46 -1.37 -10.50
CA PRO A 110 -9.09 -1.94 -9.22
C PRO A 110 -7.67 -1.58 -8.78
N ILE A 111 -7.50 -1.36 -7.48
CA ILE A 111 -6.22 -1.51 -6.76
C ILE A 111 -6.35 -2.67 -5.77
N ARG A 112 -5.34 -3.54 -5.73
CA ARG A 112 -5.32 -4.74 -4.88
C ARG A 112 -3.93 -4.99 -4.33
N ARG A 113 -3.86 -5.56 -3.14
CA ARG A 113 -2.66 -6.20 -2.60
C ARG A 113 -2.88 -7.70 -2.60
N GLY A 114 -1.93 -8.44 -3.19
CA GLY A 114 -1.97 -9.90 -3.23
C GLY A 114 -3.33 -10.42 -3.71
N THR A 115 -3.90 -11.35 -2.96
CA THR A 115 -5.15 -12.05 -3.25
C THR A 115 -6.40 -11.41 -2.63
N GLY A 116 -6.25 -10.29 -1.93
CA GLY A 116 -7.35 -9.61 -1.25
C GLY A 116 -8.35 -8.93 -2.20
N THR A 117 -9.55 -8.66 -1.69
CA THR A 117 -10.60 -7.93 -2.40
C THR A 117 -10.13 -6.53 -2.78
N SER A 118 -10.30 -6.17 -4.05
CA SER A 118 -9.83 -4.90 -4.59
C SER A 118 -10.65 -3.70 -4.11
N HIS A 119 -9.98 -2.57 -3.96
CA HIS A 119 -10.67 -1.28 -3.93
C HIS A 119 -10.92 -0.86 -5.38
N ILE A 120 -12.15 -0.44 -5.69
CA ILE A 120 -12.50 0.08 -7.01
C ILE A 120 -12.42 1.60 -6.99
N CYS A 121 -11.55 2.15 -7.82
CA CYS A 121 -11.32 3.58 -7.96
C CYS A 121 -12.15 4.14 -9.12
N GLU A 122 -12.95 5.18 -8.88
CA GLU A 122 -13.76 5.82 -9.93
C GLU A 122 -12.90 6.36 -11.07
N GLU A 123 -11.85 7.11 -10.75
CA GLU A 123 -10.84 7.58 -11.69
C GLU A 123 -9.44 7.24 -11.17
N LEU A 124 -8.60 6.67 -12.03
CA LEU A 124 -7.24 6.24 -11.70
C LEU A 124 -6.26 6.54 -12.85
N ILE A 125 -5.07 7.02 -12.52
CA ILE A 125 -3.94 7.15 -13.44
C ILE A 125 -2.76 6.32 -12.91
N ARG A 126 -2.13 5.55 -13.80
CA ARG A 126 -0.83 4.91 -13.54
C ARG A 126 0.24 5.65 -14.31
N ASP A 127 1.14 6.32 -13.59
CA ASP A 127 2.19 7.15 -14.17
C ASP A 127 3.58 6.61 -13.84
N GLY A 128 4.51 6.76 -14.78
CA GLY A 128 5.86 6.22 -14.68
C GLY A 128 5.90 4.68 -14.62
N GLY A 129 6.83 4.16 -13.82
CA GLY A 129 7.13 2.73 -13.73
C GLY A 129 8.09 2.24 -14.83
N GLU A 130 8.66 1.06 -14.61
CA GLU A 130 9.59 0.43 -15.54
C GLU A 130 8.83 -0.48 -16.51
N LEU A 131 9.10 -0.35 -17.82
CA LEU A 131 8.56 -1.27 -18.81
C LEU A 131 9.12 -2.68 -18.58
N VAL A 132 8.22 -3.63 -18.37
CA VAL A 132 8.54 -5.04 -18.21
C VAL A 132 7.78 -5.91 -19.22
N TYR A 133 8.40 -7.03 -19.59
CA TYR A 133 7.84 -8.05 -20.46
C TYR A 133 7.51 -9.27 -19.61
N VAL A 134 6.22 -9.59 -19.49
CA VAL A 134 5.70 -10.68 -18.66
C VAL A 134 5.29 -11.83 -19.56
N SER A 135 5.55 -13.06 -19.14
CA SER A 135 5.00 -14.28 -19.75
C SER A 135 4.76 -15.33 -18.67
N PRO A 136 4.02 -16.44 -18.93
CA PRO A 136 3.80 -17.47 -17.92
C PRO A 136 5.09 -18.05 -17.30
N GLN A 137 6.20 -18.04 -18.05
CA GLN A 137 7.51 -18.49 -17.57
C GLN A 137 8.31 -17.39 -16.84
N HIS A 138 7.86 -16.14 -16.94
CA HIS A 138 8.48 -14.96 -16.32
C HIS A 138 7.39 -14.06 -15.69
N PRO A 139 6.69 -14.54 -14.64
CA PRO A 139 5.54 -13.85 -14.05
C PRO A 139 5.92 -12.51 -13.40
N GLU A 140 7.13 -12.40 -12.84
CA GLU A 140 7.66 -11.15 -12.25
C GLU A 140 8.04 -10.08 -13.29
N GLY A 141 8.04 -10.45 -14.58
CA GLY A 141 8.41 -9.58 -15.69
C GLY A 141 9.91 -9.36 -15.83
N LEU A 142 10.36 -9.23 -17.08
CA LEU A 142 11.73 -8.90 -17.45
C LEU A 142 11.83 -7.44 -17.85
N THR A 143 12.87 -6.74 -17.40
CA THR A 143 13.16 -5.40 -17.93
C THR A 143 13.45 -5.51 -19.44
N ALA A 144 13.32 -4.40 -20.18
CA ALA A 144 13.61 -4.41 -21.61
C ALA A 144 15.03 -4.92 -21.95
N VAL A 145 16.00 -4.66 -21.07
CA VAL A 145 17.39 -5.16 -21.23
C VAL A 145 17.44 -6.67 -21.01
N GLN A 146 16.85 -7.17 -19.92
CA GLN A 146 16.81 -8.60 -19.60
C GLN A 146 16.07 -9.39 -20.68
N TYR A 147 14.95 -8.86 -21.18
CA TYR A 147 14.18 -9.46 -22.26
C TYR A 147 15.01 -9.62 -23.54
N ARG A 148 15.71 -8.55 -23.97
CA ARG A 148 16.59 -8.62 -25.16
C ARG A 148 17.73 -9.62 -24.98
N GLN A 149 18.37 -9.66 -23.81
CA GLN A 149 19.45 -10.61 -23.50
C GLN A 149 18.96 -12.06 -23.45
N LEU A 150 17.74 -12.28 -22.94
CA LEU A 150 17.13 -13.61 -22.94
C LEU A 150 16.87 -14.09 -24.37
N LEU A 151 16.29 -13.23 -25.21
CA LEU A 151 15.98 -13.59 -26.59
C LEU A 151 17.23 -13.76 -27.45
N SER A 152 18.32 -13.01 -27.21
CA SER A 152 19.57 -13.23 -27.93
C SER A 152 20.20 -14.58 -27.62
N ARG A 153 20.12 -15.03 -26.36
CA ARG A 153 20.63 -16.34 -25.92
C ARG A 153 19.70 -17.50 -26.29
N ARG A 154 18.39 -17.25 -26.30
CA ARG A 154 17.36 -18.28 -26.55
C ARG A 154 16.27 -17.73 -27.48
N PRO A 155 16.54 -17.62 -28.80
CA PRO A 155 15.61 -17.01 -29.75
C PRO A 155 14.22 -17.67 -29.80
N LYS A 156 14.11 -18.97 -29.52
CA LYS A 156 12.84 -19.70 -29.50
C LYS A 156 11.84 -19.17 -28.45
N LEU A 157 12.32 -18.52 -27.38
CA LEU A 157 11.45 -17.96 -26.33
C LEU A 157 10.64 -16.75 -26.80
N ARG A 158 10.94 -16.17 -27.97
CA ARG A 158 10.14 -15.08 -28.55
C ARG A 158 8.68 -15.50 -28.82
N ASN A 159 8.45 -16.81 -28.97
CA ASN A 159 7.14 -17.38 -29.30
C ASN A 159 6.24 -17.59 -28.07
N LEU A 160 6.73 -17.30 -26.86
CA LEU A 160 5.87 -17.27 -25.68
C LEU A 160 4.86 -16.11 -25.76
N GLN A 161 3.78 -16.20 -25.00
CA GLN A 161 2.82 -15.12 -24.85
C GLN A 161 3.40 -14.01 -23.97
N TRP A 162 4.09 -13.06 -24.61
CA TRP A 162 4.64 -11.89 -23.94
C TRP A 162 3.62 -10.76 -23.88
N VAL A 163 3.44 -10.17 -22.70
CA VAL A 163 2.62 -8.99 -22.46
C VAL A 163 3.50 -7.88 -21.91
N THR A 164 3.36 -6.67 -22.45
CA THR A 164 4.03 -5.48 -21.91
C THR A 164 3.24 -4.94 -20.72
N GLN A 165 3.92 -4.75 -19.59
CA GLN A 165 3.36 -4.15 -18.39
C GLN A 165 4.30 -3.09 -17.82
N ARG A 166 3.83 -2.33 -16.84
CA ARG A 166 4.65 -1.38 -16.07
C ARG A 166 4.81 -1.87 -14.65
N ARG A 167 6.05 -2.08 -14.23
CA ARG A 167 6.40 -2.42 -12.85
C ARG A 167 6.57 -1.15 -12.02
N ASN A 168 6.01 -1.15 -10.82
CA ASN A 168 6.07 -0.04 -9.85
C ASN A 168 5.64 1.34 -10.40
N PRO A 169 4.51 1.47 -11.13
CA PRO A 169 3.98 2.78 -11.47
C PRO A 169 3.51 3.51 -10.21
N GLN A 170 3.59 4.84 -10.22
CA GLN A 170 2.85 5.64 -9.25
C GLN A 170 1.37 5.61 -9.62
N VAL A 171 0.52 5.47 -8.61
CA VAL A 171 -0.93 5.39 -8.80
C VAL A 171 -1.54 6.65 -8.22
N PHE A 172 -2.38 7.32 -9.02
CA PHE A 172 -3.13 8.50 -8.62
C PHE A 172 -4.62 8.25 -8.79
N VAL A 173 -5.44 8.71 -7.86
CA VAL A 173 -6.89 8.48 -7.88
C VAL A 173 -7.68 9.73 -7.52
N ARG A 174 -8.92 9.81 -8.00
CA ARG A 174 -9.91 10.83 -7.65
C ARG A 174 -11.31 10.21 -7.65
N GLY A 175 -12.27 10.87 -7.01
CA GLY A 175 -13.67 10.44 -6.97
C GLY A 175 -13.92 9.40 -5.89
N LYS A 176 -14.88 8.51 -6.13
CA LYS A 176 -15.30 7.47 -5.20
C LYS A 176 -14.28 6.34 -5.15
N ILE A 177 -13.90 5.95 -3.94
CA ILE A 177 -13.15 4.72 -3.68
C ILE A 177 -14.06 3.76 -2.92
N ARG A 178 -14.36 2.62 -3.55
CA ARG A 178 -15.32 1.62 -3.06
C ARG A 178 -14.60 0.34 -2.66
N HIS A 179 -15.02 -0.26 -1.56
CA HIS A 179 -14.55 -1.56 -1.11
C HIS A 179 -15.68 -2.24 -0.34
N ALA A 180 -15.72 -3.58 -0.33
CA ALA A 180 -16.81 -4.33 0.30
C ALA A 180 -16.83 -4.15 1.82
N ASP A 181 -15.66 -4.07 2.43
CA ASP A 181 -15.48 -4.09 3.89
C ASP A 181 -15.34 -2.68 4.48
N HIS A 182 -15.28 -1.66 3.63
CA HIS A 182 -15.09 -0.27 4.03
C HIS A 182 -16.15 0.68 3.48
N LYS A 183 -16.47 1.73 4.25
CA LYS A 183 -17.35 2.80 3.78
C LYS A 183 -16.71 3.51 2.60
N THR A 184 -17.48 3.71 1.52
CA THR A 184 -17.03 4.50 0.37
C THR A 184 -16.53 5.88 0.81
N ILE A 185 -15.34 6.24 0.37
CA ILE A 185 -14.78 7.59 0.51
C ILE A 185 -14.88 8.32 -0.81
N VAL A 186 -14.90 9.66 -0.75
CA VAL A 186 -14.89 10.53 -1.94
C VAL A 186 -13.70 11.48 -1.84
N LEU A 187 -12.86 11.45 -2.86
CA LEU A 187 -11.67 12.30 -3.01
C LEU A 187 -11.98 13.39 -4.03
N ALA A 188 -12.06 14.65 -3.57
CA ALA A 188 -12.42 15.78 -4.44
C ALA A 188 -11.34 16.08 -5.49
N ASP A 189 -10.07 15.93 -5.11
CA ASP A 189 -8.90 16.16 -5.95
C ASP A 189 -8.09 14.88 -6.14
N TRP A 190 -7.05 14.95 -6.97
CA TRP A 190 -6.11 13.85 -7.16
C TRP A 190 -5.34 13.53 -5.88
N HIS A 191 -5.20 12.24 -5.58
CA HIS A 191 -4.41 11.73 -4.47
C HIS A 191 -3.47 10.64 -4.98
N GLN A 192 -2.21 10.68 -4.54
CA GLN A 192 -1.29 9.56 -4.72
C GLN A 192 -1.70 8.42 -3.79
N VAL A 193 -1.75 7.20 -4.32
CA VAL A 193 -2.05 5.99 -3.57
C VAL A 193 -0.75 5.38 -3.08
N LEU A 194 -0.65 5.18 -1.77
CA LEU A 194 0.46 4.51 -1.12
C LEU A 194 -0.07 3.37 -0.25
N MET A 195 0.62 2.24 -0.25
CA MET A 195 0.32 1.13 0.66
C MET A 195 1.02 1.35 1.99
N ASN A 196 0.44 0.85 3.09
CA ASN A 196 1.09 0.82 4.39
C ASN A 196 2.44 0.08 4.33
N THR A 197 3.22 0.17 5.40
CA THR A 197 4.56 -0.44 5.45
C THR A 197 4.57 -1.84 6.05
N GLU A 198 3.42 -2.50 6.18
CA GLU A 198 3.31 -3.82 6.80
C GLU A 198 4.24 -4.87 6.17
N THR A 199 4.34 -4.85 4.83
CA THR A 199 5.22 -5.73 4.04
C THR A 199 6.71 -5.56 4.32
N GLN A 200 7.10 -4.53 5.07
CA GLN A 200 8.48 -4.30 5.48
C GLN A 200 8.83 -5.02 6.79
N SER A 201 7.86 -5.67 7.47
CA SER A 201 8.14 -6.47 8.66
C SER A 201 8.77 -7.82 8.33
N VAL A 202 9.76 -8.23 9.10
CA VAL A 202 10.39 -9.56 9.02
C VAL A 202 9.35 -10.66 9.28
N ALA A 203 8.37 -10.42 10.14
CA ALA A 203 7.27 -11.35 10.38
C ALA A 203 6.46 -11.68 9.11
N MET A 204 6.35 -10.74 8.16
CA MET A 204 5.70 -11.01 6.87
C MET A 204 6.53 -11.91 5.96
N ARG A 205 7.83 -12.14 6.23
CA ARG A 205 8.61 -13.18 5.52
C ARG A 205 8.12 -14.59 5.85
N HIS A 206 7.48 -14.77 7.02
CA HIS A 206 6.92 -16.04 7.48
C HIS A 206 5.40 -16.14 7.30
N VAL A 207 4.74 -15.04 6.92
CA VAL A 207 3.32 -15.04 6.52
C VAL A 207 3.26 -15.07 5.00
N ALA A 208 3.37 -16.27 4.44
CA ALA A 208 3.01 -16.51 3.05
C ALA A 208 1.48 -16.48 2.93
N PHE A 209 0.95 -15.48 2.23
CA PHE A 209 -0.39 -15.59 1.66
C PHE A 209 -0.23 -16.22 0.29
N ILE A 210 -0.58 -17.51 0.20
CA ILE A 210 -0.62 -18.29 -1.03
C ILE A 210 -1.88 -17.85 -1.80
N ASP A 211 -1.74 -17.42 -3.06
CA ASP A 211 -2.77 -17.63 -4.10
C ASP A 211 -2.72 -19.07 -4.61
#